data_AF-A0AAW5IT67-F1
#
_entry.id   AF-A0AAW5IT67-F1
#
_cell.length_a   1.000
_cell.length_b   1.000
_cell.length_c   1.000
_cell.angle_alpha   90.00
_cell.angle_beta   90.00
_cell.angle_gamma   90.00
#
_symmetry.space_group_name_H-M   'P 1'
#
loop_
_entity.id
_entity.type
_entity.pdbx_description
1 polymer ?
#
loop_
_entity_poly.entity_id
_entity_poly.type
_entity_poly.pdbx_seq_one_letter_code
_entity_poly.pdbx_strand_id
1 'polypeptide(L)'
;MTKEQILAQQRADFAVAKFIEEILGSGHIKEYTFDETRDSAIECAKQNIEASSLTEREKHVAKESVDKVVHEIAKIFKEGMIQSGRLIETK
;
A
#
# COMPACT_ATOMS: atom_id res chain seq x y z
N MET A 1 -2.51 -2.39 -20.20
CA MET A 1 -1.56 -2.07 -19.12
C MET A 1 -0.15 -2.23 -19.64
N THR A 2 0.73 -1.30 -19.29
CA THR A 2 2.17 -1.45 -19.51
C THR A 2 2.71 -2.60 -18.66
N LYS A 3 3.91 -3.10 -18.99
CA LYS A 3 4.57 -4.13 -18.18
C LYS A 3 4.79 -3.67 -16.74
N GLU A 4 5.12 -2.40 -16.55
CA GLU A 4 5.35 -1.79 -15.24
C GLU A 4 4.08 -1.77 -14.38
N GLN A 5 2.92 -1.43 -14.98
CA GLN A 5 1.63 -1.51 -14.29
C GLN A 5 1.28 -2.93 -13.86
N ILE A 6 1.49 -3.92 -14.74
CA ILE A 6 1.20 -5.33 -14.41
C ILE A 6 2.06 -5.78 -13.24
N LEU A 7 3.35 -5.45 -13.25
CA LEU A 7 4.26 -5.81 -12.16
C LEU A 7 3.88 -5.13 -10.84
N ALA A 8 3.56 -3.83 -10.86
CA ALA A 8 3.14 -3.12 -9.66
C ALA A 8 1.82 -3.66 -9.08
N GLN A 9 0.86 -4.01 -9.95
CA GLN A 9 -0.38 -4.65 -9.54
C GLN A 9 -0.12 -6.02 -8.89
N GLN A 10 0.73 -6.85 -9.51
CA GLN A 10 1.07 -8.18 -8.97
C GLN A 10 1.75 -8.08 -7.60
N ARG A 11 2.63 -7.10 -7.38
CA ARG A 11 3.25 -6.84 -6.07
C ARG A 11 2.20 -6.42 -5.04
N ALA A 12 1.32 -5.50 -5.38
CA ALA A 12 0.23 -5.07 -4.50
C ALA A 12 -0.70 -6.24 -4.14
N ASP A 13 -1.12 -7.03 -5.12
CA ASP A 13 -1.98 -8.20 -4.89
C ASP A 13 -1.31 -9.22 -3.96
N PHE A 14 -0.01 -9.47 -4.17
CA PHE A 14 0.76 -10.37 -3.31
C PHE A 14 0.90 -9.85 -1.89
N ALA A 15 1.23 -8.57 -1.71
CA ALA A 15 1.37 -7.95 -0.40
C ALA A 15 0.04 -7.98 0.39
N VAL A 16 -1.07 -7.66 -0.29
CA VAL A 16 -2.43 -7.77 0.28
C VAL A 16 -2.76 -9.22 0.66
N ALA A 17 -2.43 -10.19 -0.19
CA ALA A 17 -2.65 -11.60 0.14
C ALA A 17 -1.88 -12.02 1.39
N LYS A 18 -0.62 -11.57 1.55
CA LYS A 18 0.19 -11.82 2.75
C LYS A 18 -0.38 -11.17 4.00
N PHE A 19 -0.83 -9.93 3.88
CA PHE A 19 -1.52 -9.23 4.96
C PHE A 19 -2.76 -9.99 5.45
N ILE A 20 -3.61 -10.45 4.51
CA ILE A 20 -4.80 -11.23 4.83
C ILE A 20 -4.43 -12.59 5.44
N GLU A 21 -3.42 -13.28 4.90
CA GLU A 21 -2.91 -14.53 5.44
C GLU A 21 -2.48 -14.38 6.91
N GLU A 22 -1.76 -13.32 7.26
CA GLU A 22 -1.33 -13.07 8.64
C GLU A 22 -2.50 -12.81 9.59
N ILE A 23 -3.49 -12.01 9.18
CA ILE A 23 -4.72 -11.79 9.95
C ILE A 23 -5.45 -13.11 10.19
N LEU A 24 -5.67 -13.90 9.15
CA LEU A 24 -6.48 -15.11 9.24
C LEU A 24 -5.74 -16.23 9.97
N GLY A 25 -4.41 -16.31 9.82
CA GLY A 25 -3.60 -17.36 10.43
C GLY A 25 -3.24 -17.09 11.89
N SER A 26 -2.85 -15.85 12.21
CA SER A 26 -2.32 -15.51 13.52
C SER A 26 -3.19 -14.53 14.32
N GLY A 27 -4.15 -13.84 13.68
CA GLY A 27 -4.88 -12.72 14.28
C GLY A 27 -4.07 -11.42 14.38
N HIS A 28 -2.80 -11.46 14.00
CA HIS A 28 -1.85 -10.37 14.09
C HIS A 28 -1.22 -10.10 12.73
N ILE A 29 -0.61 -8.94 12.57
CA ILE A 29 0.13 -8.53 11.37
C ILE A 29 1.49 -8.04 11.80
N LYS A 30 2.51 -8.43 11.05
CA LYS A 30 3.86 -7.93 11.28
C LYS A 30 3.98 -6.53 10.71
N GLU A 31 4.73 -5.68 11.39
CA GLU A 31 4.95 -4.30 10.92
C GLU A 31 5.50 -4.25 9.49
N TYR A 32 6.45 -5.13 9.14
CA TYR A 32 6.99 -5.20 7.79
C TYR A 32 5.90 -5.51 6.75
N THR A 33 4.98 -6.43 7.06
CA THR A 33 3.89 -6.81 6.15
C THR A 33 2.93 -5.64 5.93
N PHE A 34 2.65 -4.87 6.99
CA PHE A 34 1.85 -3.65 6.88
C PHE A 34 2.53 -2.61 5.99
N ASP A 35 3.80 -2.30 6.24
CA ASP A 35 4.54 -1.29 5.50
C ASP A 35 4.75 -1.69 4.03
N GLU A 36 5.07 -2.95 3.75
CA GLU A 36 5.18 -3.49 2.38
C GLU A 36 3.85 -3.40 1.62
N THR A 37 2.72 -3.68 2.30
CA THR A 37 1.39 -3.56 1.69
C THR A 37 1.06 -2.11 1.34
N ARG A 38 1.37 -1.16 2.24
CA ARG A 38 1.22 0.27 1.97
C ARG A 38 2.05 0.69 0.75
N ASP A 39 3.34 0.36 0.75
CA ASP A 39 4.28 0.83 -0.27
C ASP A 39 3.97 0.23 -1.65
N SER A 40 3.59 -1.05 -1.68
CA SER A 40 3.14 -1.72 -2.91
C SER A 40 1.85 -1.11 -3.47
N ALA A 41 0.88 -0.77 -2.60
CA ALA A 41 -0.36 -0.12 -3.03
C ALA A 41 -0.10 1.30 -3.60
N ILE A 42 0.81 2.07 -2.99
CA ILE A 42 1.25 3.38 -3.50
C ILE A 42 1.91 3.24 -4.87
N GLU A 43 2.85 2.30 -5.03
CA GLU A 43 3.52 2.05 -6.32
C GLU A 43 2.49 1.71 -7.41
N CYS A 44 1.55 0.80 -7.11
CA CYS A 44 0.49 0.42 -8.03
C CYS A 44 -0.40 1.61 -8.43
N ALA A 45 -0.82 2.43 -7.47
CA ALA A 45 -1.65 3.61 -7.76
C ALA A 45 -0.88 4.62 -8.64
N LYS A 46 0.40 4.87 -8.35
CA LYS A 46 1.25 5.78 -9.14
C LYS A 46 1.46 5.28 -10.56
N GLN A 47 1.63 3.98 -10.76
CA GLN A 47 1.75 3.38 -12.10
C GLN A 47 0.45 3.47 -12.89
N ASN A 48 -0.70 3.37 -12.23
CA ASN A 48 -2.00 3.59 -12.86
C ASN A 48 -2.21 5.06 -13.26
N ILE A 49 -1.74 6.00 -12.46
CA ILE A 49 -1.73 7.42 -12.83
C ILE A 49 -0.79 7.67 -14.01
N GLU A 50 0.41 7.05 -14.01
CA GLU A 50 1.39 7.22 -15.08
C GLU A 50 0.83 6.82 -16.45
N ALA A 51 0.09 5.72 -16.50
CA ALA A 51 -0.53 5.23 -17.73
C ALA A 51 -1.88 5.88 -18.08
N SER A 52 -2.35 6.84 -17.29
CA SER A 52 -3.60 7.54 -17.55
C SER A 52 -3.45 8.57 -18.68
N SER A 53 -4.58 9.06 -19.19
CA SER A 53 -4.63 10.12 -20.20
C SER A 53 -4.45 11.54 -19.64
N LEU A 54 -4.07 11.67 -18.36
CA LEU A 54 -3.79 12.96 -17.72
C LEU A 54 -2.57 13.64 -18.36
N THR A 55 -2.53 14.96 -18.29
CA THR A 55 -1.31 15.72 -18.62
C THR A 55 -0.21 15.44 -17.59
N GLU A 56 1.06 15.65 -17.96
CA GLU A 56 2.19 15.44 -17.05
C GLU A 56 2.07 16.24 -15.74
N ARG A 57 1.52 17.46 -15.80
CA ARG A 57 1.24 18.27 -14.62
C ARG A 57 0.19 17.63 -13.71
N GLU A 58 -0.91 17.14 -14.28
CA GLU A 58 -1.97 16.47 -13.52
C GLU A 58 -1.48 15.15 -12.92
N LYS A 59 -0.70 14.37 -13.68
CA LYS A 59 -0.05 13.15 -13.17
C LYS A 59 0.83 13.45 -11.97
N HIS A 60 1.67 14.49 -12.05
CA HIS A 60 2.54 14.90 -10.94
C HIS A 60 1.72 15.23 -9.67
N VAL A 61 0.69 16.08 -9.81
CA VAL A 61 -0.20 16.45 -8.69
C VAL A 61 -0.94 15.22 -8.13
N ALA A 62 -1.43 14.33 -8.99
CA ALA A 62 -2.14 13.13 -8.59
C ALA A 62 -1.23 12.16 -7.81
N LYS A 63 0.02 11.96 -8.26
CA LYS A 63 0.99 11.11 -7.57
C LYS A 63 1.36 11.66 -6.19
N GLU A 64 1.59 12.97 -6.06
CA GLU A 64 1.82 13.59 -4.76
C GLU A 64 0.60 13.48 -3.83
N SER A 65 -0.60 13.60 -4.40
CA SER A 65 -1.85 13.48 -3.64
C SER A 65 -2.03 12.06 -3.10
N VAL A 66 -1.74 11.04 -3.92
CA VAL A 66 -1.74 9.63 -3.48
C VAL A 66 -0.78 9.41 -2.32
N ASP A 67 0.45 9.90 -2.41
CA ASP A 67 1.43 9.75 -1.31
C ASP A 67 0.91 10.33 0.00
N LYS A 68 0.41 11.57 -0.03
CA LYS A 68 -0.07 12.25 1.17
C LYS A 68 -1.25 11.52 1.80
N VAL A 69 -2.28 11.22 1.00
CA VAL A 69 -3.52 10.60 1.48
C VAL A 69 -3.27 9.19 2.00
N VAL A 70 -2.51 8.37 1.26
CA VAL A 70 -2.24 6.99 1.70
C VAL A 70 -1.34 6.98 2.94
N HIS A 71 -0.37 7.89 3.05
CA HIS A 71 0.47 7.98 4.25
C HIS A 71 -0.34 8.36 5.49
N GLU A 72 -1.27 9.32 5.39
CA GLU A 72 -2.16 9.73 6.48
C GLU A 72 -3.09 8.58 6.91
N ILE A 73 -3.74 7.91 5.95
CA ILE A 73 -4.61 6.77 6.22
C ILE A 73 -3.82 5.62 6.86
N ALA A 74 -2.64 5.30 6.31
CA ALA A 74 -1.79 4.25 6.83
C ALA A 74 -1.33 4.54 8.26
N LYS A 75 -0.99 5.80 8.57
CA LYS A 75 -0.65 6.21 9.93
C LYS A 75 -1.81 5.98 10.91
N ILE A 76 -3.00 6.46 10.59
CA ILE A 76 -4.20 6.28 11.44
C ILE A 76 -4.49 4.80 11.65
N PHE A 77 -4.42 4.01 10.59
CA PHE A 77 -4.68 2.58 10.66
C PHE A 77 -3.62 1.87 11.50
N LYS A 78 -2.34 2.18 11.30
CA LYS A 78 -1.21 1.61 12.07
C LYS A 78 -1.35 1.91 13.56
N GLU A 79 -1.69 3.15 13.92
CA GLU A 79 -1.98 3.53 15.31
C GLU A 79 -3.13 2.70 15.90
N GLY A 80 -4.24 2.54 15.18
CA GLY A 80 -5.37 1.70 15.62
C GLY A 80 -4.99 0.22 15.77
N MET A 81 -4.17 -0.31 14.86
CA MET A 81 -3.69 -1.68 14.93
C MET A 81 -2.79 -1.92 16.14
N ILE A 82 -1.88 -0.99 16.45
CA ILE A 82 -1.03 -1.03 17.64
C ILE A 82 -1.89 -1.01 18.91
N GLN A 83 -2.84 -0.08 19.00
CA GLN A 83 -3.74 0.02 20.16
C GLN A 83 -4.59 -1.24 20.38
N SER A 84 -4.97 -1.91 19.29
CA SER A 84 -5.72 -3.17 19.35
C SER A 84 -4.86 -4.40 19.66
N GLY A 85 -3.54 -4.25 19.75
CA GLY A 85 -2.59 -5.36 19.91
C GLY A 85 -2.43 -6.24 18.67
N ARG A 86 -2.99 -5.84 17.52
CA ARG A 86 -2.95 -6.62 16.27
C ARG A 86 -1.70 -6.38 15.44
N LEU A 87 -0.98 -5.27 15.66
CA LEU A 87 0.32 -5.07 15.03
C LEU A 87 1.43 -5.58 15.96
N ILE A 88 2.30 -6.43 15.44
CA ILE A 88 3.48 -6.90 16.15
C ILE A 88 4.71 -6.29 15.47
N GLU A 89 5.49 -5.55 16.26
CA GLU A 89 6.84 -5.15 15.88
C GLU A 89 7.71 -6.41 15.85
N THR A 90 8.00 -6.92 14.66
CA THR A 90 9.02 -7.96 14.49
C THR A 90 10.39 -7.30 14.57
N LYS A 91 11.13 -7.57 15.65
CA LYS A 91 12.57 -7.30 15.76
C LYS A 91 13.37 -8.07 14.72
#